data_AF-A0A4Y7LBY6-F1
#
_entry.id   AF-A0A4Y7LBY6-F1
#
_cell.length_a   1.000
_cell.length_b   1.000
_cell.length_c   1.000
_cell.angle_alpha   90.00
_cell.angle_beta   90.00
_cell.angle_gamma   90.00
#
_symmetry.space_group_name_H-M   'P 1'
#
loop_
_entity.id
_entity.type
_entity.pdbx_description
1 polymer ?
#
loop_
_entity_poly.entity_id
_entity_poly.type
_entity_poly.pdbx_seq_one_letter_code
_entity_poly.pdbx_strand_id
1 'polypeptide(L)'
;MVNVELFRNEGVPEANISEYLILHPKSFTANRFVEILRKVKGMGFDHLESTFLKAVHMLTIMSEASWRNKMDVYKTCGGWTEDQIQSALRKDPGCMKASEKKIMAVMDFLVNEMSYDSSIVAENPIVFCCSLEDKIIPRCSVIRVLVSRGLIKENISLGTLATLVDESFLEKFVTKYEQEVPGLMKRIGLGQNILWFWDSGLCGSWFKLPLFAQRILFFSLSALASTPHRSFYSTSILGIISTAAEEK
;
A
#
# COMPACT_ATOMS: atom_id res chain seq x y z
N MET A 1 -5.75 19.58 -30.19
CA MET A 1 -5.33 18.56 -31.18
C MET A 1 -5.33 17.22 -30.48
N VAL A 2 -5.89 16.18 -31.08
CA VAL A 2 -5.94 14.83 -30.49
C VAL A 2 -4.71 14.06 -30.95
N ASN A 3 -3.90 13.57 -30.03
CA ASN A 3 -2.58 12.99 -30.28
C ASN A 3 -2.61 11.49 -30.67
N VAL A 4 -3.65 11.03 -31.36
CA VAL A 4 -3.80 9.62 -31.77
C VAL A 4 -2.71 9.20 -32.75
N GLU A 5 -2.40 10.05 -33.74
CA GLU A 5 -1.42 9.71 -34.77
C GLU A 5 0.00 9.52 -34.20
N LEU A 6 0.33 10.24 -33.13
CA LEU A 6 1.60 10.06 -32.43
C LEU A 6 1.71 8.68 -31.80
N PHE A 7 0.63 8.13 -31.23
CA PHE A 7 0.65 6.76 -30.70
C PHE A 7 0.79 5.71 -31.82
N ARG A 8 0.15 5.92 -32.96
CA ARG A 8 0.28 5.03 -34.12
C ARG A 8 1.70 5.01 -34.67
N ASN A 9 2.31 6.19 -34.80
CA ASN A 9 3.71 6.32 -35.23
C ASN A 9 4.69 5.65 -34.26
N GLU A 10 4.34 5.58 -32.98
CA GLU A 10 5.09 4.87 -31.94
C GLU A 10 4.81 3.36 -31.92
N GLY A 11 3.94 2.85 -32.80
CA GLY A 11 3.63 1.42 -32.90
C GLY A 11 2.67 0.89 -31.83
N VAL A 12 1.98 1.76 -31.10
CA VAL A 12 1.01 1.33 -30.08
C VAL A 12 -0.15 0.57 -30.76
N PRO A 13 -0.56 -0.60 -30.26
CA PRO A 13 -1.66 -1.37 -30.84
C PRO A 13 -2.96 -0.56 -30.94
N GLU A 14 -3.62 -0.57 -32.10
CA GLU A 14 -4.84 0.23 -32.35
C GLU A 14 -5.99 -0.13 -31.39
N ALA A 15 -6.06 -1.39 -30.96
CA ALA A 15 -7.01 -1.83 -29.93
C ALA A 15 -6.80 -1.12 -28.60
N ASN A 16 -5.54 -1.03 -28.14
CA ASN A 16 -5.17 -0.32 -26.91
C ASN A 16 -5.44 1.18 -27.03
N ILE A 17 -5.11 1.78 -28.18
CA ILE A 17 -5.41 3.20 -28.48
C ILE A 17 -6.91 3.47 -28.35
N SER A 18 -7.73 2.64 -29.00
CA SER A 18 -9.19 2.79 -29.02
C SER A 18 -9.79 2.66 -27.62
N GLU A 19 -9.41 1.62 -26.88
CA GLU A 19 -9.86 1.40 -25.50
C GLU A 19 -9.49 2.59 -24.60
N TYR A 20 -8.23 3.04 -24.63
CA TYR A 20 -7.78 4.14 -23.77
C TYR A 20 -8.33 5.50 -24.18
N LEU A 21 -8.62 5.72 -25.47
CA LEU A 21 -9.25 6.95 -25.92
C LEU A 21 -10.67 7.07 -25.35
N ILE A 22 -11.41 5.95 -25.29
CA ILE A 22 -12.75 5.88 -24.69
C ILE A 22 -12.67 6.12 -23.19
N LEU A 23 -11.76 5.43 -22.49
CA LEU A 23 -11.64 5.51 -21.03
C LEU A 23 -11.06 6.84 -20.55
N HIS A 24 -10.09 7.40 -21.29
CA HIS A 24 -9.24 8.50 -20.84
C HIS A 24 -8.97 9.55 -21.94
N PRO A 25 -10.00 10.18 -22.53
CA PRO A 25 -9.85 11.09 -23.67
C PRO A 25 -8.92 12.28 -23.39
N LYS A 26 -8.85 12.73 -22.12
CA LYS A 26 -7.95 13.83 -21.69
C LYS A 26 -6.47 13.50 -21.86
N SER A 27 -6.09 12.22 -21.84
CA SER A 27 -4.68 11.83 -22.04
C SER A 27 -4.19 12.11 -23.47
N PHE A 28 -5.11 12.10 -24.44
CA PHE A 28 -4.82 12.35 -25.86
C PHE A 28 -4.80 13.83 -26.23
N THR A 29 -5.23 14.72 -25.35
CA THR A 29 -5.31 16.16 -25.62
C THR A 29 -4.36 16.99 -24.75
N ALA A 30 -3.46 16.35 -24.01
CA ALA A 30 -2.51 17.01 -23.14
C ALA A 30 -1.53 17.91 -23.92
N ASN A 31 -1.34 19.16 -23.47
CA ASN A 31 -0.41 20.10 -24.10
C ASN A 31 1.06 19.63 -24.03
N ARG A 32 1.41 18.88 -22.97
CA ARG A 32 2.75 18.34 -22.72
C ARG A 32 2.94 16.92 -23.26
N PHE A 33 2.11 16.47 -24.20
CA PHE A 33 2.05 15.07 -24.62
C PHE A 33 3.37 14.52 -25.16
N VAL A 34 4.07 15.26 -26.03
CA VAL A 34 5.37 14.83 -26.59
C VAL A 34 6.45 14.68 -25.51
N GLU A 35 6.45 15.56 -24.51
CA GLU A 35 7.34 15.48 -23.35
C GLU A 35 7.04 14.21 -22.52
N ILE A 36 5.75 13.95 -22.26
CA ILE A 36 5.30 12.78 -21.51
C ILE A 36 5.66 11.49 -22.25
N LEU A 37 5.40 11.40 -23.56
CA LEU A 37 5.79 10.23 -24.35
C LEU A 37 7.28 9.94 -24.26
N ARG A 38 8.13 10.97 -24.40
CA ARG A 38 9.58 10.81 -24.26
C ARG A 38 9.96 10.31 -22.87
N LYS A 39 9.32 10.84 -21.82
CA LYS A 39 9.56 10.43 -20.43
C LYS A 39 9.16 8.96 -20.20
N VAL A 40 7.99 8.53 -20.66
CA VAL A 40 7.53 7.13 -20.57
C VAL A 40 8.46 6.19 -21.31
N LYS A 41 8.91 6.55 -22.52
CA LYS A 41 9.89 5.77 -23.28
C LYS A 41 11.24 5.67 -22.54
N GLY A 42 11.70 6.78 -21.97
CA GLY A 42 12.93 6.82 -21.17
C GLY A 42 12.89 5.95 -19.91
N MET A 43 11.69 5.68 -19.37
CA MET A 43 11.47 4.76 -18.24
C MET A 43 11.44 3.28 -18.65
N GLY A 44 11.53 2.99 -19.95
CA GLY A 44 11.58 1.63 -20.50
C GLY A 44 10.23 0.91 -20.52
N PHE A 45 9.11 1.63 -20.66
CA PHE A 45 7.82 1.00 -20.91
C PHE A 45 7.76 0.43 -22.33
N ASP A 46 7.22 -0.78 -22.47
CA ASP A 46 6.93 -1.38 -23.76
C ASP A 46 5.64 -0.81 -24.34
N HIS A 47 5.72 -0.19 -25.52
CA HIS A 47 4.61 0.45 -26.22
C HIS A 47 3.54 -0.55 -26.69
N LEU A 48 3.86 -1.84 -26.74
CA LEU A 48 2.92 -2.92 -27.05
C LEU A 48 2.03 -3.28 -25.86
N GLU A 49 2.47 -2.97 -24.64
CA GLU A 49 1.77 -3.29 -23.39
C GLU A 49 0.78 -2.20 -22.99
N SER A 50 -0.35 -2.60 -22.39
CA SER A 50 -1.36 -1.66 -21.88
C SER A 50 -0.82 -0.71 -20.80
N THR A 51 0.23 -1.11 -20.09
CA THR A 51 0.88 -0.30 -19.06
C THR A 51 1.53 0.97 -19.62
N PHE A 52 1.90 0.99 -20.89
CA PHE A 52 2.40 2.20 -21.56
C PHE A 52 1.36 3.32 -21.57
N LEU A 53 0.13 3.02 -22.00
CA LEU A 53 -0.96 4.00 -22.01
C LEU A 53 -1.41 4.38 -20.60
N LYS A 54 -1.34 3.44 -19.64
CA LYS A 54 -1.55 3.75 -18.20
C LYS A 54 -0.53 4.77 -17.70
N ALA A 55 0.75 4.60 -18.03
CA ALA A 55 1.82 5.51 -17.63
C ALA A 55 1.66 6.89 -18.26
N VAL A 56 1.35 6.96 -19.56
CA VAL A 56 1.05 8.22 -20.24
C VAL A 56 -0.13 8.91 -19.57
N HIS A 57 -1.25 8.21 -19.37
CA HIS A 57 -2.41 8.77 -18.70
C HIS A 57 -2.07 9.30 -17.29
N MET A 58 -1.35 8.52 -16.48
CA MET A 58 -0.96 8.93 -15.13
C MET A 58 -0.10 10.21 -15.15
N LEU A 59 0.89 10.31 -16.04
CA LEU A 59 1.71 11.53 -16.17
C LEU A 59 0.93 12.72 -16.74
N THR A 60 -0.11 12.50 -17.55
CA THR A 60 -0.96 13.61 -18.05
C THR A 60 -1.79 14.27 -16.96
N ILE A 61 -2.17 13.53 -15.92
CA ILE A 61 -3.03 14.03 -14.83
C ILE A 61 -2.23 14.44 -13.58
N MET A 62 -0.91 14.30 -13.61
CA MET A 62 -0.04 14.54 -12.46
C MET A 62 0.92 15.70 -12.72
N SER A 63 1.08 16.58 -11.72
CA SER A 63 2.09 17.62 -11.78
C SER A 63 3.49 17.04 -11.53
N GLU A 64 4.53 17.66 -12.10
CA GLU A 64 5.92 17.24 -11.85
C GLU A 64 6.31 17.33 -10.37
N ALA A 65 5.74 18.28 -9.62
CA ALA A 65 5.94 18.37 -8.17
C ALA A 65 5.34 17.16 -7.45
N SER A 66 4.08 16.79 -7.75
CA SER A 66 3.42 15.61 -7.17
C SER A 66 4.17 14.31 -7.52
N TRP A 67 4.67 14.22 -8.76
CA TRP A 67 5.51 13.11 -9.21
C TRP A 67 6.78 13.00 -8.35
N ARG A 68 7.56 14.08 -8.24
CA ARG A 68 8.80 14.09 -7.46
C ARG A 68 8.57 13.78 -5.99
N ASN A 69 7.55 14.35 -5.37
CA ASN A 69 7.23 14.08 -3.97
C ASN A 69 6.92 12.60 -3.74
N LYS A 70 6.15 11.96 -4.62
CA LYS A 70 5.84 10.52 -4.50
C LYS A 70 7.07 9.65 -4.69
N MET A 71 7.92 9.98 -5.67
CA MET A 71 9.21 9.30 -5.85
C MET A 71 10.06 9.40 -4.58
N ASP A 72 10.11 10.58 -3.96
CA ASP A 72 10.84 10.80 -2.71
C ASP A 72 10.25 10.01 -1.54
N VAL A 73 8.92 9.91 -1.42
CA VAL A 73 8.27 9.07 -0.40
C VAL A 73 8.63 7.60 -0.59
N TYR A 74 8.64 7.07 -1.82
CA TYR A 74 9.07 5.68 -2.06
C TYR A 74 10.54 5.44 -1.67
N LYS A 75 11.42 6.42 -1.91
CA LYS A 75 12.83 6.34 -1.50
C LYS A 75 13.00 6.42 0.01
N THR A 76 12.36 7.39 0.65
CA THR A 76 12.57 7.70 2.08
C THR A 76 11.83 6.74 2.99
N CYS A 77 10.55 6.47 2.73
CA CYS A 77 9.73 5.57 3.54
C CYS A 77 9.93 4.11 3.15
N GLY A 78 10.10 3.84 1.84
CA GLY A 78 10.28 2.49 1.35
C GLY A 78 11.74 2.03 1.32
N GLY A 79 12.71 2.93 1.37
CA GLY A 79 14.11 2.58 1.13
C GLY A 79 14.36 2.09 -0.29
N TRP A 80 13.46 2.39 -1.24
CA TRP A 80 13.57 1.87 -2.60
C TRP A 80 14.66 2.60 -3.39
N THR A 81 15.43 1.82 -4.13
CA THR A 81 16.32 2.35 -5.18
C THR A 81 15.50 2.92 -6.34
N GLU A 82 16.12 3.78 -7.15
CA GLU A 82 15.48 4.30 -8.36
C GLU A 82 15.04 3.14 -9.27
N ASP A 83 15.86 2.11 -9.44
CA ASP A 83 15.55 0.94 -10.28
C ASP A 83 14.33 0.17 -9.77
N GLN A 84 14.19 0.00 -8.45
CA GLN A 84 13.00 -0.63 -7.86
C GLN A 84 11.74 0.21 -8.13
N ILE A 85 11.83 1.53 -8.00
CA ILE A 85 10.69 2.40 -8.29
C ILE A 85 10.32 2.32 -9.78
N GLN A 86 11.31 2.40 -10.68
CA GLN A 86 11.08 2.26 -12.12
C GLN A 86 10.48 0.89 -12.48
N SER A 87 10.93 -0.18 -11.83
CA SER A 87 10.36 -1.51 -11.99
C SER A 87 8.91 -1.60 -11.49
N ALA A 88 8.61 -1.00 -10.33
CA ALA A 88 7.26 -0.95 -9.77
C ALA A 88 6.31 -0.16 -10.71
N LEU A 89 6.77 0.98 -11.22
CA LEU A 89 6.03 1.80 -12.18
C LEU A 89 5.70 1.02 -13.46
N ARG A 90 6.66 0.26 -14.01
CA ARG A 90 6.43 -0.55 -15.21
C ARG A 90 5.39 -1.65 -14.99
N LYS A 91 5.37 -2.24 -13.79
CA LYS A 91 4.38 -3.26 -13.41
C LYS A 91 2.99 -2.68 -13.24
N ASP A 92 2.86 -1.58 -12.49
CA ASP A 92 1.58 -0.89 -12.32
C ASP A 92 1.77 0.62 -12.06
N PRO A 93 1.62 1.48 -13.09
CA PRO A 93 1.68 2.93 -12.93
C PRO A 93 0.61 3.49 -11.97
N GLY A 94 -0.43 2.70 -11.68
CA GLY A 94 -1.50 3.05 -10.76
C GLY A 94 -1.01 3.31 -9.34
N CYS A 95 0.15 2.77 -8.95
CA CYS A 95 0.70 3.01 -7.61
C CYS A 95 0.94 4.52 -7.34
N MET A 96 1.27 5.30 -8.37
CA MET A 96 1.48 6.76 -8.26
C MET A 96 0.19 7.54 -8.04
N LYS A 97 -0.99 6.93 -8.24
CA LYS A 97 -2.28 7.57 -7.91
C LYS A 97 -2.52 7.61 -6.40
N ALA A 98 -1.83 6.77 -5.61
CA ALA A 98 -1.94 6.80 -4.17
C ALA A 98 -1.45 8.16 -3.62
N SER A 99 -2.14 8.67 -2.59
CA SER A 99 -1.64 9.82 -1.85
C SER A 99 -0.37 9.46 -1.08
N GLU A 100 0.45 10.45 -0.76
CA GLU A 100 1.66 10.26 0.05
C GLU A 100 1.31 9.61 1.40
N LYS A 101 0.22 10.07 2.04
CA LYS A 101 -0.32 9.46 3.27
C LYS A 101 -0.64 7.98 3.08
N LYS A 102 -1.26 7.60 1.96
CA LYS A 102 -1.60 6.20 1.67
C LYS A 102 -0.33 5.36 1.45
N ILE A 103 0.65 5.88 0.72
CA ILE A 103 1.92 5.18 0.49
C ILE A 103 2.60 4.89 1.83
N MET A 104 2.72 5.89 2.70
CA MET A 104 3.32 5.73 4.02
C MET A 104 2.57 4.70 4.87
N ALA A 105 1.23 4.77 4.91
CA ALA A 105 0.43 3.83 5.70
C ALA A 105 0.54 2.37 5.19
N VAL A 106 0.61 2.18 3.87
CA VAL A 106 0.81 0.84 3.28
C VAL A 106 2.21 0.31 3.62
N MET A 107 3.24 1.14 3.52
CA MET A 107 4.62 0.74 3.86
C MET A 107 4.75 0.41 5.34
N ASP A 108 4.18 1.23 6.22
CA ASP A 108 4.20 0.99 7.66
C ASP A 108 3.55 -0.34 8.03
N PHE A 109 2.34 -0.59 7.52
CA PHE A 109 1.65 -1.85 7.76
C PHE A 109 2.42 -3.06 7.20
N LEU A 110 2.83 -3.02 5.92
CA LEU A 110 3.44 -4.18 5.28
C LEU A 110 4.87 -4.45 5.79
N VAL A 111 5.69 -3.41 5.93
CA VAL A 111 7.11 -3.58 6.31
C VAL A 111 7.26 -3.64 7.82
N ASN A 112 6.64 -2.72 8.57
CA ASN A 112 6.87 -2.63 10.01
C ASN A 112 5.97 -3.61 10.80
N GLU A 113 4.66 -3.64 10.51
CA GLU A 113 3.74 -4.50 11.27
C GLU A 113 3.72 -5.96 10.80
N MET A 114 3.80 -6.18 9.49
CA MET A 114 3.73 -7.50 8.87
C MET A 114 5.12 -8.09 8.56
N SER A 115 6.19 -7.31 8.73
CA SER A 115 7.58 -7.75 8.53
C SER A 115 7.88 -8.25 7.11
N TYR A 116 7.15 -7.76 6.10
CA TYR A 116 7.53 -8.00 4.70
C TYR A 116 8.80 -7.24 4.36
N ASP A 117 9.67 -7.85 3.56
CA ASP A 117 10.77 -7.14 2.96
C ASP A 117 10.24 -6.06 2.01
N SER A 118 10.81 -4.86 2.09
CA SER A 118 10.37 -3.72 1.29
C SER A 118 10.49 -3.97 -0.22
N SER A 119 11.45 -4.78 -0.66
CA SER A 119 11.59 -5.19 -2.07
C SER A 119 10.40 -6.02 -2.56
N ILE A 120 9.82 -6.86 -1.71
CA ILE A 120 8.61 -7.63 -2.05
C ILE A 120 7.42 -6.70 -2.25
N VAL A 121 7.34 -5.60 -1.48
CA VAL A 121 6.31 -4.58 -1.69
C VAL A 121 6.53 -3.85 -3.02
N ALA A 122 7.79 -3.51 -3.36
CA ALA A 122 8.16 -2.92 -4.66
C ALA A 122 7.80 -3.82 -5.85
N GLU A 123 7.90 -5.14 -5.66
CA GLU A 123 7.54 -6.11 -6.68
C GLU A 123 6.03 -6.24 -6.90
N ASN A 124 5.21 -5.78 -5.95
CA ASN A 124 3.76 -5.91 -5.93
C ASN A 124 3.05 -4.53 -5.81
N PRO A 125 3.30 -3.57 -6.72
CA PRO A 125 2.81 -2.19 -6.62
C PRO A 125 1.28 -2.04 -6.59
N ILE A 126 0.54 -3.06 -7.02
CA ILE A 126 -0.92 -3.09 -6.98
C ILE A 126 -1.50 -2.96 -5.56
N VAL A 127 -0.71 -3.26 -4.52
CA VAL A 127 -1.14 -3.05 -3.12
C VAL A 127 -1.49 -1.58 -2.84
N PHE A 128 -0.80 -0.63 -3.49
CA PHE A 128 -1.09 0.80 -3.34
C PHE A 128 -2.40 1.22 -4.03
N CYS A 129 -2.90 0.41 -4.97
CA CYS A 129 -4.17 0.63 -5.65
C CYS A 129 -5.37 0.11 -4.84
N CYS A 130 -5.17 -0.78 -3.86
CA CYS A 130 -6.22 -1.37 -3.05
C CYS A 130 -6.61 -0.54 -1.81
N SER A 131 -7.77 -0.79 -1.21
CA SER A 131 -8.09 -0.24 0.12
C SER A 131 -7.16 -0.87 1.16
N LEU A 132 -6.46 -0.04 1.94
CA LEU A 132 -5.60 -0.54 3.00
C LEU A 132 -6.44 -1.19 4.11
N GLU A 133 -7.46 -0.48 4.58
CA GLU A 133 -8.29 -0.86 5.73
C GLU A 133 -9.27 -2.00 5.40
N ASP A 134 -9.89 -1.97 4.21
CA ASP A 134 -10.93 -2.95 3.88
C ASP A 134 -10.37 -4.21 3.21
N LYS A 135 -9.19 -4.11 2.60
CA LYS A 135 -8.64 -5.20 1.77
C LYS A 135 -7.29 -5.68 2.24
N ILE A 136 -6.27 -4.82 2.30
CA ILE A 136 -4.90 -5.28 2.58
C ILE A 136 -4.73 -5.74 4.03
N ILE A 137 -5.17 -4.95 5.01
CA ILE A 137 -5.04 -5.27 6.45
C ILE A 137 -5.79 -6.57 6.80
N PRO A 138 -7.09 -6.74 6.46
CA PRO A 138 -7.82 -7.96 6.78
C PRO A 138 -7.20 -9.20 6.17
N ARG A 139 -6.82 -9.12 4.89
CA ARG A 139 -6.30 -10.28 4.15
C ARG A 139 -4.94 -10.71 4.67
N CYS A 140 -4.02 -9.76 4.84
CA CYS A 140 -2.69 -10.07 5.39
C CYS A 140 -2.78 -10.63 6.81
N SER A 141 -3.67 -10.08 7.64
CA SER A 141 -3.89 -10.53 9.02
C SER A 141 -4.42 -11.97 9.08
N VAL A 142 -5.39 -12.32 8.23
CA VAL A 142 -5.90 -13.68 8.10
C VAL A 142 -4.78 -14.64 7.70
N ILE A 143 -4.03 -14.32 6.64
CA ILE A 143 -2.92 -15.16 6.18
C ILE A 143 -1.89 -15.38 7.29
N ARG A 144 -1.50 -14.32 8.01
CA ARG A 144 -0.55 -14.43 9.14
C ARG A 144 -1.04 -15.39 10.21
N VAL A 145 -2.32 -15.35 10.58
CA VAL A 145 -2.89 -16.28 11.58
C VAL A 145 -2.89 -17.72 11.08
N LEU A 146 -3.23 -17.95 9.82
CA LEU A 146 -3.26 -19.29 9.24
C LEU A 146 -1.85 -19.88 9.13
N VAL A 147 -0.87 -19.07 8.71
CA VAL A 147 0.56 -19.44 8.68
C VAL A 147 1.06 -19.74 10.08
N SER A 148 0.76 -18.90 11.08
CA SER A 148 1.24 -19.11 12.46
C SER A 148 0.65 -20.37 13.11
N ARG A 149 -0.51 -20.85 12.62
CA ARG A 149 -1.13 -22.11 13.04
C ARG A 149 -0.70 -23.32 12.21
N GLY A 150 0.15 -23.12 11.20
CA GLY A 150 0.62 -24.19 10.31
C GLY A 150 -0.47 -24.73 9.37
N LEU A 151 -1.58 -24.01 9.18
CA LEU A 151 -2.69 -24.43 8.32
C LEU A 151 -2.41 -24.19 6.83
N ILE A 152 -1.59 -23.18 6.53
CA ILE A 152 -1.13 -22.85 5.17
C ILE A 152 0.37 -22.56 5.15
N LYS A 153 0.97 -22.66 3.97
CA LYS A 153 2.36 -22.26 3.74
C LYS A 153 2.46 -20.75 3.51
N GLU A 154 3.59 -20.17 3.89
CA GLU A 154 3.93 -18.77 3.64
C GLU A 154 4.43 -18.60 2.19
N ASN A 155 3.54 -18.78 1.21
CA ASN A 155 3.91 -18.69 -0.21
C ASN A 155 2.89 -17.89 -1.05
N ILE A 156 2.00 -17.14 -0.42
CA ILE A 156 0.99 -16.35 -1.11
C ILE A 156 1.54 -14.95 -1.34
N SER A 157 1.78 -14.59 -2.61
CA SER A 157 2.26 -13.26 -2.97
C SER A 157 1.28 -12.15 -2.57
N LEU A 158 1.81 -10.98 -2.22
CA LEU A 158 1.01 -9.77 -1.95
C LEU A 158 0.12 -9.38 -3.14
N GLY A 159 0.63 -9.51 -4.37
CA GLY A 159 -0.15 -9.24 -5.58
C GLY A 159 -1.39 -10.11 -5.68
N THR A 160 -1.27 -11.42 -5.39
CA THR A 160 -2.43 -12.32 -5.33
C THR A 160 -3.42 -11.90 -4.24
N LEU A 161 -2.93 -11.55 -3.04
CA LEU A 161 -3.80 -11.07 -1.96
C LEU A 161 -4.47 -9.74 -2.29
N ALA A 162 -3.87 -8.89 -3.12
CA ALA A 162 -4.46 -7.63 -3.55
C ALA A 162 -5.54 -7.82 -4.63
N THR A 163 -5.33 -8.75 -5.57
CA THR A 163 -6.20 -8.93 -6.74
C THR A 163 -7.30 -9.97 -6.56
N LEU A 164 -7.16 -10.88 -5.59
CA LEU A 164 -8.16 -11.93 -5.38
C LEU A 164 -9.55 -11.33 -5.14
N VAL A 165 -10.57 -11.92 -5.75
CA VAL A 165 -11.96 -11.52 -5.55
C VAL A 165 -12.40 -11.82 -4.11
N ASP A 166 -13.24 -10.97 -3.52
CA ASP A 166 -13.60 -11.05 -2.09
C ASP A 166 -14.22 -12.41 -1.74
N GLU A 167 -15.16 -12.90 -2.55
CA GLU A 167 -15.80 -14.20 -2.36
C GLU A 167 -14.78 -15.34 -2.40
N SER A 168 -13.85 -15.31 -3.36
CA SER A 168 -12.78 -16.29 -3.48
C SER A 168 -11.82 -16.24 -2.29
N PHE A 169 -11.54 -15.06 -1.74
CA PHE A 169 -10.72 -14.92 -0.54
C PHE A 169 -11.41 -15.54 0.67
N LEU A 170 -12.68 -15.22 0.88
CA LEU A 170 -13.48 -15.74 1.99
C LEU A 170 -13.58 -17.27 1.94
N GLU A 171 -13.91 -17.83 0.78
CA GLU A 171 -14.02 -19.29 0.62
C GLU A 171 -12.69 -19.99 0.91
N LYS A 172 -11.58 -19.50 0.32
CA LYS A 172 -10.28 -20.17 0.39
C LYS A 172 -9.59 -20.06 1.75
N PHE A 173 -9.74 -18.93 2.44
CA PHE A 173 -8.95 -18.60 3.63
C PHE A 173 -9.76 -18.36 4.88
N VAL A 174 -11.08 -18.17 4.78
CA VAL A 174 -11.92 -17.82 5.93
C VAL A 174 -12.85 -18.97 6.25
N THR A 175 -13.83 -19.24 5.39
CA THR A 175 -14.83 -20.29 5.58
C THR A 175 -14.20 -21.67 5.70
N LYS A 176 -13.15 -21.95 4.89
CA LYS A 176 -12.43 -23.23 4.94
C LYS A 176 -11.79 -23.54 6.30
N TYR A 177 -11.36 -22.52 7.05
CA TYR A 177 -10.62 -22.69 8.31
C TYR A 177 -11.39 -22.20 9.54
N GLU A 178 -12.70 -21.97 9.42
CA GLU A 178 -13.51 -21.42 10.51
C GLU A 178 -13.63 -22.41 11.69
N GLN A 179 -13.57 -23.72 11.42
CA GLN A 179 -13.59 -24.74 12.48
C GLN A 179 -12.27 -24.76 13.28
N GLU A 180 -11.12 -24.69 12.58
CA GLU A 180 -9.81 -24.67 13.22
C GLU A 180 -9.49 -23.32 13.87
N VAL A 181 -10.06 -22.23 13.35
CA VAL A 181 -9.84 -20.87 13.85
C VAL A 181 -11.17 -20.10 13.94
N PRO A 182 -11.97 -20.35 14.99
CA PRO A 182 -13.25 -19.66 15.15
C PRO A 182 -13.11 -18.14 15.25
N GLY A 183 -13.99 -17.42 14.57
CA GLY A 183 -14.02 -15.95 14.60
C GLY A 183 -13.06 -15.29 13.61
N LEU A 184 -12.59 -16.01 12.59
CA LEU A 184 -11.77 -15.43 11.52
C LEU A 184 -12.54 -14.33 10.79
N MET A 185 -13.84 -14.53 10.57
CA MET A 185 -14.74 -13.51 10.01
C MET A 185 -14.78 -12.21 10.83
N LYS A 186 -14.75 -12.30 12.16
CA LYS A 186 -14.80 -11.11 13.03
C LYS A 186 -13.56 -10.24 12.88
N ARG A 187 -12.41 -10.83 12.54
CA ARG A 187 -11.15 -10.10 12.32
C ARG A 187 -11.15 -9.29 11.02
N ILE A 188 -11.98 -9.67 10.05
CA ILE A 188 -12.08 -8.97 8.76
C ILE A 188 -12.83 -7.64 8.93
N GLY A 189 -13.78 -7.55 9.87
CA GLY A 189 -14.55 -6.33 10.15
C GLY A 189 -13.86 -5.30 11.06
N LEU A 190 -12.62 -5.55 11.53
CA LEU A 190 -11.93 -4.69 12.52
C LEU A 190 -10.97 -3.66 11.92
N GLY A 191 -10.98 -3.44 10.60
CA GLY A 191 -10.22 -2.35 9.95
C GLY A 191 -10.48 -0.95 10.53
N GLN A 192 -11.53 -0.78 11.33
CA GLN A 192 -11.96 0.47 11.95
C GLN A 192 -11.25 0.83 13.27
N ASN A 193 -10.51 -0.09 13.91
CA ASN A 193 -9.89 0.18 15.23
C ASN A 193 -8.44 0.68 15.18
N ILE A 194 -7.80 0.72 14.00
CA ILE A 194 -6.40 1.17 13.86
C ILE A 194 -6.32 2.71 13.81
N LEU A 195 -7.38 3.40 13.35
CA LEU A 195 -7.46 4.86 13.30
C LEU A 195 -7.28 5.54 14.67
N TRP A 196 -7.74 4.93 15.76
CA TRP A 196 -7.61 5.50 17.11
C TRP A 196 -6.15 5.64 17.57
N PHE A 197 -5.26 4.78 17.07
CA PHE A 197 -3.84 4.85 17.38
C PHE A 197 -3.14 5.94 16.56
N TRP A 198 -3.55 6.11 15.30
CA TRP A 198 -2.96 7.06 14.35
C TRP A 198 -3.36 8.53 14.60
N ASP A 199 -4.54 8.78 15.16
CA ASP A 199 -5.02 10.13 15.49
C ASP A 199 -4.41 10.71 16.79
N SER A 200 -3.59 9.94 17.52
CA SER A 200 -3.03 10.33 18.83
C SER A 200 -1.75 11.19 18.76
N GLY A 201 -1.24 11.51 17.56
CA GLY A 201 -0.09 12.41 17.38
C GLY A 201 1.26 11.88 17.90
N LEU A 202 1.34 10.60 18.30
CA LEU A 202 2.56 9.98 18.86
C LEU A 202 3.61 9.53 17.82
N CYS A 203 3.35 9.75 16.53
CA CYS A 203 4.20 9.27 15.42
C CYS A 203 5.65 9.77 15.50
N GLY A 204 5.89 11.00 15.97
CA GLY A 204 7.25 11.55 16.06
C GLY A 204 8.14 10.97 17.16
N SER A 205 7.55 10.46 18.24
CA SER A 205 8.29 9.99 19.42
C SER A 205 8.45 8.46 19.46
N TRP A 206 7.58 7.73 18.75
CA TRP A 206 7.60 6.26 18.68
C TRP A 206 8.87 5.70 18.04
N PHE A 207 9.41 6.36 17.01
CA PHE A 207 10.64 5.95 16.33
C PHE A 207 11.93 6.19 17.15
N LYS A 208 11.86 6.93 18.26
CA LYS A 208 13.01 7.14 19.16
C LYS A 208 13.11 6.09 20.27
N LEU A 209 12.10 5.23 20.43
CA LEU A 209 12.10 4.20 21.45
C LEU A 209 12.75 2.90 20.96
N PRO A 210 13.56 2.22 21.79
CA PRO A 210 14.08 0.89 21.47
C PRO A 210 12.96 -0.11 21.18
N LEU A 211 13.20 -1.06 20.27
CA LEU A 211 12.26 -2.12 19.85
C LEU A 211 11.56 -2.87 21.00
N PHE A 212 12.24 -3.04 22.13
CA PHE A 212 11.67 -3.63 23.35
C PHE A 212 10.59 -2.74 23.99
N ALA A 213 10.81 -1.42 24.05
CA ALA A 213 9.85 -0.46 24.59
C ALA A 213 8.64 -0.30 23.65
N GLN A 214 8.86 -0.32 22.33
CA GLN A 214 7.78 -0.36 21.33
C GLN A 214 6.89 -1.59 21.51
N ARG A 215 7.49 -2.76 21.76
CA ARG A 215 6.75 -4.01 22.05
C ARG A 215 5.95 -3.93 23.34
N ILE A 216 6.52 -3.40 24.43
CA ILE A 216 5.79 -3.26 25.71
C ILE A 216 4.60 -2.32 25.57
N LEU A 217 4.78 -1.16 24.91
CA LEU A 217 3.70 -0.20 24.69
C LEU A 217 2.60 -0.80 23.82
N PHE A 218 2.94 -1.53 22.76
CA PHE A 218 1.97 -2.23 21.92
C PHE A 218 1.14 -3.26 22.70
N PHE A 219 1.78 -4.09 23.53
CA PHE A 219 1.07 -5.06 24.38
C PHE A 219 0.17 -4.36 25.41
N SER A 220 0.64 -3.27 26.01
CA SER A 220 -0.10 -2.54 27.03
C SER A 220 -1.34 -1.85 26.44
N LEU A 221 -1.20 -1.22 25.27
CA LEU A 221 -2.29 -0.59 24.53
C LEU A 221 -3.33 -1.60 24.02
N SER A 222 -2.89 -2.78 23.58
CA SER A 222 -3.80 -3.86 23.15
C SER A 222 -4.65 -4.43 24.30
N ALA A 223 -4.09 -4.50 25.51
CA ALA A 223 -4.82 -4.90 26.71
C ALA A 223 -5.85 -3.84 27.15
N LEU A 224 -5.51 -2.55 27.03
CA LEU A 224 -6.40 -1.43 27.34
C LEU A 224 -7.59 -1.31 26.37
N ALA A 225 -7.38 -1.58 25.07
CA ALA A 225 -8.44 -1.58 24.06
C ALA A 225 -9.51 -2.67 24.27
N SER A 226 -9.23 -3.64 25.14
CA SER A 226 -10.10 -4.78 25.44
C SER A 226 -11.01 -4.57 26.67
N THR A 227 -10.93 -3.40 27.35
CA THR A 227 -11.72 -3.14 28.57
C THR A 227 -12.73 -1.99 28.42
N PRO A 228 -13.92 -2.04 29.05
CA PRO A 228 -15.03 -1.15 28.71
C PRO A 228 -14.98 0.25 29.35
N HIS A 229 -14.03 0.53 30.24
CA HIS A 229 -13.99 1.79 30.99
C HIS A 229 -12.86 2.72 30.50
N ARG A 230 -13.24 3.67 29.63
CA ARG A 230 -12.34 4.56 28.86
C ARG A 230 -11.78 5.80 29.60
N SER A 231 -11.98 5.99 30.90
CA SER A 231 -11.68 7.30 31.53
C SER A 231 -10.67 7.32 32.68
N PHE A 232 -10.06 6.20 33.11
CA PHE A 232 -9.25 6.19 34.35
C PHE A 232 -7.73 6.00 34.18
N TYR A 233 -7.20 5.79 32.97
CA TYR A 233 -5.80 5.40 32.80
C TYR A 233 -4.88 6.45 32.14
N SER A 234 -5.42 7.62 31.73
CA SER A 234 -4.63 8.70 31.12
C SER A 234 -3.49 9.19 32.04
N THR A 235 -3.78 9.36 33.33
CA THR A 235 -2.81 9.89 34.31
C THR A 235 -1.77 8.85 34.73
N SER A 236 -2.13 7.58 34.80
CA SER A 236 -1.20 6.50 35.19
C SER A 236 -0.20 6.15 34.08
N ILE A 237 -0.61 6.28 32.81
CA ILE A 237 0.26 6.02 31.65
C ILE A 237 1.30 7.14 31.49
N LEU A 238 0.92 8.41 31.68
CA LEU A 238 1.87 9.52 31.70
C LEU A 238 2.90 9.38 32.83
N GLY A 239 2.49 8.87 33.99
CA GLY A 239 3.40 8.56 35.10
C GLY A 239 4.44 7.49 34.72
N ILE A 240 4.01 6.37 34.14
CA ILE A 240 4.91 5.27 33.75
C ILE A 240 5.88 5.70 32.62
N ILE A 241 5.43 6.51 31.68
CA ILE A 241 6.28 7.06 30.61
C ILE A 241 7.32 8.05 31.18
N SER A 242 6.95 8.85 32.18
CA SER A 242 7.89 9.76 32.85
C SER A 242 8.95 9.01 33.64
N THR A 243 8.59 7.95 34.37
CA THR A 243 9.55 7.16 35.16
C THR A 243 10.50 6.34 34.28
N ALA A 244 10.05 5.87 33.12
CA ALA A 244 10.90 5.16 32.16
C ALA A 244 11.86 6.08 31.38
N ALA A 245 11.58 7.39 31.33
CA ALA A 245 12.44 8.39 30.69
C ALA A 245 13.57 8.91 31.60
N GLU A 246 13.47 8.73 32.92
CA GLU A 246 14.45 9.22 33.90
C GLU A 246 15.53 8.19 34.29
N GLU A 247 15.40 6.92 33.87
CA GLU A 247 16.40 5.86 34.17
C GLU A 247 17.54 5.71 33.13
N LYS A 248 17.84 6.73 32.32
CA LYS A 248 19.09 6.80 31.52
C LYS A 248 19.65 8.21 31.37
#